data_AF-A0A843WXT8-F1
#
_entry.id   AF-A0A843WXT8-F1
#
_cell.length_a   1.000
_cell.length_b   1.000
_cell.length_c   1.000
_cell.angle_alpha   90.00
_cell.angle_beta   90.00
_cell.angle_gamma   90.00
#
_symmetry.space_group_name_H-M   'P 1'
#
loop_
_entity.id
_entity.type
_entity.pdbx_description
1 polymer ?
#
loop_
_entity_poly.entity_id
_entity_poly.type
_entity_poly.pdbx_seq_one_letter_code
_entity_poly.pdbx_strand_id
1 'polypeptide(L)' 'MREIEKIFQTIRCAEDDKVTLATYMLQERADVWWSSLLHTRFEDGAVEVGWDEFVRLFRAKFVPEHI' A
#
# COMPACT_ATOMS: atom_id res chain seq x y z
N MET A 1 2.51 2.49 8.52
CA MET A 1 3.55 1.67 7.86
C MET A 1 4.29 0.75 8.82
N ARG A 2 4.89 1.23 9.92
CA ARG A 2 5.63 0.36 10.86
C ARG A 2 4.85 -0.89 11.35
N GLU A 3 3.56 -0.75 11.66
CA GLU A 3 2.75 -1.89 12.13
C GLU A 3 2.49 -2.93 11.03
N ILE A 4 2.29 -2.51 9.78
CA ILE A 4 2.13 -3.43 8.63
C ILE A 4 3.42 -4.21 8.40
N GLU A 5 4.58 -3.54 8.46
CA GLU A 5 5.89 -4.19 8.29
C GLU A 5 6.18 -5.22 9.40
N LYS A 6 5.80 -4.93 10.66
CA LYS A 6 5.90 -5.90 11.76
C LYS A 6 5.05 -7.15 11.52
N ILE A 7 3.83 -6.98 11.01
CA ILE A 7 2.94 -8.11 10.69
C ILE A 7 3.58 -8.97 9.60
N PHE A 8 4.08 -8.36 8.52
CA PHE A 8 4.75 -9.08 7.44
C PHE A 8 5.97 -9.86 7.90
N GLN A 9 6.79 -9.28 8.79
CA GLN A 9 7.91 -9.99 9.39
C GLN A 9 7.43 -11.17 10.25
N THR A 10 6.38 -10.97 11.05
CA THR A 10 5.84 -11.99 11.95
C THR A 10 5.30 -13.20 11.19
N ILE A 11 4.56 -12.97 10.11
CA ILE A 11 3.96 -14.05 9.30
C ILE A 11 4.88 -14.55 8.18
N ARG A 12 6.08 -13.97 8.03
CA ARG A 12 7.01 -14.24 6.93
C ARG A 12 6.33 -14.09 5.56
N CYS A 13 5.63 -12.98 5.38
CA CYS A 13 4.90 -12.64 4.16
C CYS A 13 5.82 -12.68 2.94
N ALA A 14 5.38 -13.34 1.86
CA ALA A 14 6.06 -13.27 0.57
C ALA A 14 5.97 -11.84 0.00
N GLU A 15 7.00 -11.41 -0.74
CA GLU A 15 7.04 -10.06 -1.32
C GLU A 15 5.84 -9.79 -2.24
N ASP A 16 5.46 -10.77 -3.05
CA ASP A 16 4.37 -10.68 -4.03
C ASP A 16 2.99 -10.50 -3.34
N ASP A 17 2.85 -10.99 -2.09
CA ASP A 17 1.60 -10.89 -1.33
C ASP A 17 1.48 -9.60 -0.50
N LYS A 18 2.58 -8.86 -0.33
CA LYS A 18 2.63 -7.71 0.60
C LYS A 18 1.64 -6.61 0.23
N VAL A 19 1.53 -6.27 -1.06
CA VAL A 19 0.65 -5.18 -1.48
C VAL A 19 -0.80 -5.60 -1.28
N THR A 20 -1.18 -6.81 -1.68
CA THR A 20 -2.53 -7.35 -1.45
C THR A 20 -2.92 -7.34 0.03
N LEU A 21 -2.02 -7.75 0.92
CA LEU A 21 -2.31 -7.76 2.35
C LEU A 21 -2.33 -6.34 2.95
N ALA A 22 -1.43 -5.45 2.52
CA ALA A 22 -1.40 -4.08 3.01
C ALA A 22 -2.65 -3.29 2.60
N THR A 23 -3.14 -3.49 1.38
CA THR A 23 -4.34 -2.82 0.88
C THR A 23 -5.59 -3.31 1.60
N TYR A 24 -5.68 -4.61 1.90
CA TYR A 24 -6.74 -5.17 2.75
C TYR A 24 -6.76 -4.59 4.17
N MET A 25 -5.60 -4.16 4.68
CA MET A 25 -5.48 -3.53 6.00
C MET A 25 -5.79 -2.03 6.00
N LEU A 26 -5.99 -1.39 4.84
CA LEU A 26 -6.30 0.03 4.78
C LEU A 26 -7.72 0.29 5.32
N GLN A 27 -7.88 1.46 5.93
CA GLN A 27 -9.15 1.87 6.50
C GLN A 27 -9.48 3.30 6.10
N GLU A 28 -10.78 3.58 6.01
CA GLU A 28 -11.35 4.92 5.79
C GLU A 28 -10.69 5.66 4.60
N ARG A 29 -10.06 6.81 4.86
CA ARG A 29 -9.45 7.67 3.85
C ARG A 29 -8.34 7.00 3.07
N ALA A 30 -7.63 6.04 3.67
CA ALA A 30 -6.54 5.34 3.00
C ALA A 30 -7.06 4.35 1.96
N ASP A 31 -8.12 3.62 2.29
CA ASP A 31 -8.74 2.64 1.41
C ASP A 31 -9.41 3.30 0.19
N VAL A 32 -10.21 4.35 0.43
CA VAL A 32 -10.85 5.12 -0.66
C VAL A 32 -9.82 5.74 -1.60
N TRP A 33 -8.75 6.32 -1.04
CA TRP A 33 -7.69 6.90 -1.86
C TRP A 33 -6.95 5.84 -2.69
N TRP A 34 -6.59 4.71 -2.09
CA TRP A 34 -5.87 3.66 -2.80
C TRP A 34 -6.69 3.09 -3.95
N SER A 35 -7.97 2.79 -3.70
CA SER A 35 -8.90 2.31 -4.73
C SER A 35 -9.07 3.31 -5.88
N SER A 36 -9.18 4.61 -5.57
CA SER A 36 -9.24 5.67 -6.59
C SER A 36 -7.95 5.79 -7.38
N LEU A 37 -6.79 5.64 -6.73
CA LEU A 37 -5.49 5.65 -7.40
C LEU A 37 -5.34 4.47 -8.37
N LEU A 38 -5.78 3.28 -7.96
CA LEU A 38 -5.78 2.09 -8.82
C LEU A 38 -6.63 2.30 -10.09
N HIS A 39 -7.85 2.80 -9.91
CA HIS A 39 -8.76 3.03 -11.03
C HIS A 39 -8.26 4.14 -11.99
N THR A 40 -7.69 5.21 -11.45
CA THR A 40 -7.25 6.35 -12.28
C THR A 40 -5.90 6.16 -12.95
N ARG A 41 -4.98 5.41 -12.33
CA ARG A 41 -3.57 5.34 -12.75
C ARG A 41 -3.18 4.02 -13.39
N PHE A 42 -3.93 2.95 -13.14
CA PHE A 42 -3.49 1.59 -13.48
C PHE A 42 -4.53 0.78 -14.27
N GLU A 43 -5.35 1.43 -15.11
CA GLU A 43 -6.35 0.80 -16.02
C GLU A 43 -7.02 -0.45 -15.43
N ASP A 44 -7.85 -0.25 -14.40
CA ASP A 44 -8.56 -1.32 -13.67
C ASP A 44 -7.66 -2.42 -13.07
N GLY A 45 -6.47 -2.04 -12.59
CA GLY A 45 -5.59 -2.93 -11.83
C GLY A 45 -4.70 -3.83 -12.70
N ALA A 46 -4.54 -3.50 -13.99
CA ALA A 46 -3.68 -4.26 -14.91
C ALA A 46 -2.18 -4.17 -14.58
N VAL A 47 -1.75 -3.16 -13.82
CA VAL A 47 -0.36 -3.00 -13.38
C VAL A 47 -0.23 -3.45 -11.93
N GLU A 48 0.55 -4.51 -11.72
CA GLU A 48 0.95 -4.91 -10.38
C GLU A 48 1.86 -3.83 -9.77
N VAL A 49 1.38 -3.23 -8.68
CA VAL A 49 2.18 -2.30 -7.90
C VAL A 49 3.07 -3.11 -6.98
N GLY A 50 4.40 -3.01 -7.14
CA GLY A 50 5.35 -3.62 -6.22
C GLY A 50 5.36 -2.95 -4.84
N TRP A 51 5.88 -3.66 -3.83
CA TRP A 51 5.88 -3.17 -2.43
C TRP A 51 6.55 -1.80 -2.27
N ASP A 52 7.72 -1.58 -2.88
CA ASP A 52 8.44 -0.31 -2.76
C ASP A 52 7.67 0.88 -3.36
N GLU A 53 6.97 0.65 -4.47
CA GLU A 53 6.10 1.63 -5.11
C GLU A 53 4.91 1.97 -4.20
N PHE A 54 4.25 0.95 -3.64
CA PHE A 54 3.18 1.13 -2.66
C PHE A 54 3.66 1.98 -1.47
N VAL A 55 4.80 1.64 -0.86
CA VAL A 55 5.34 2.40 0.27
C VAL A 55 5.62 3.85 -0.10
N ARG A 56 6.22 4.09 -1.28
CA ARG A 56 6.51 5.45 -1.77
C ARG A 56 5.25 6.28 -1.92
N LEU A 57 4.25 5.76 -2.65
CA LEU A 57 2.98 6.44 -2.89
C LEU A 57 2.22 6.69 -1.59
N PHE A 58 2.16 5.69 -0.71
CA PHE A 58 1.47 5.77 0.57
C PHE A 58 2.10 6.84 1.48
N ARG A 59 3.44 6.85 1.58
CA ARG A 59 4.17 7.86 2.37
C ARG A 59 3.95 9.25 1.81
N ALA A 60 4.09 9.44 0.50
CA ALA A 60 3.86 10.74 -0.14
C ALA A 60 2.45 11.30 0.12
N LYS A 61 1.43 10.43 0.28
CA LYS A 61 0.06 10.84 0.54
C LYS A 61 -0.25 11.12 2.01
N PHE A 62 0.25 10.30 2.92
CA PHE A 62 -0.20 10.29 4.33
C PHE A 62 0.87 10.65 5.35
N VAL A 63 2.14 10.73 4.96
CA VAL A 63 3.25 11.10 5.84
C VAL A 63 3.81 12.45 5.36
N PRO A 64 3.73 13.51 6.17
CA PRO A 64 4.36 14.79 5.84
C PRO A 64 5.89 14.62 5.70
N GLU A 65 6.51 15.30 4.74
CA GLU A 65 7.97 15.25 4.51
C GLU A 65 8.80 15.92 5.64
N HIS A 66 8.16 16.48 6.67
CA HIS A 66 8.83 17.20 7.75
C HIS A 66 8.38 16.71 9.13
N ILE A 67 9.22 15.87 9.75
CA ILE A 67 9.56 15.93 11.18
C ILE A 67 11.07 16.16 11.25
#